data_AF-A0A2W6CBK2-F1
#
_entry.id   AF-A0A2W6CBK2-F1
#
_cell.length_a   1.000
_cell.length_b   1.000
_cell.length_c   1.000
_cell.angle_alpha   90.00
_cell.angle_beta   90.00
_cell.angle_gamma   90.00
#
_symmetry.space_group_name_H-M   'P 1'
#
loop_
_entity.id
_entity.type
_entity.pdbx_description
1 polymer ?
#
loop_
_entity_poly.entity_id
_entity_poly.type
_entity_poly.pdbx_seq_one_letter_code
_entity_poly.pdbx_strand_id
1 'polypeptide(L)'
;MAGAWDVVADALGFGPSGDDHASSNWASWGHEEIYSMLETSVDPADIDDAATTWRQQGRSTTDAITGCTRDLQGIVFDGWRGASADAALTALGPINQWSADHADTAERTTRLMEDLASSTAQAKSAVPPPVSHDWSESLRSFAVGGGAGFSSTR
;
A
#
# COMPACT_ATOMS: atom_id res chain seq x y z
N MET A 1 -7.01 -19.40 -5.17
CA MET A 1 -7.40 -18.08 -5.70
C MET A 1 -6.95 -17.09 -4.64
N ALA A 2 -5.89 -16.33 -4.92
CA ALA A 2 -5.48 -15.26 -4.02
C ALA A 2 -6.60 -14.20 -4.03
N GLY A 3 -7.11 -13.84 -2.86
CA GLY A 3 -8.16 -12.82 -2.74
C GLY A 3 -7.59 -11.43 -3.00
N ALA A 4 -8.45 -10.46 -3.29
CA ALA A 4 -8.05 -9.04 -3.32
C ALA A 4 -7.32 -8.62 -2.03
N TRP A 5 -7.65 -9.28 -0.90
CA TRP A 5 -6.98 -9.14 0.38
C TRP A 5 -5.51 -9.56 0.39
N ASP A 6 -5.11 -10.57 -0.38
CA ASP A 6 -3.73 -11.03 -0.44
C ASP A 6 -2.85 -10.04 -1.20
N VAL A 7 -3.38 -9.43 -2.26
CA VAL A 7 -2.70 -8.38 -3.05
C VAL A 7 -2.48 -7.12 -2.22
N VAL A 8 -3.50 -6.70 -1.47
CA VAL A 8 -3.40 -5.53 -0.58
C VAL A 8 -2.47 -5.81 0.59
N ALA A 9 -2.51 -7.01 1.20
CA ALA A 9 -1.61 -7.38 2.28
C ALA A 9 -0.14 -7.44 1.82
N ASP A 10 0.12 -7.94 0.62
CA ASP A 10 1.47 -7.97 0.02
C ASP A 10 1.96 -6.55 -0.31
N ALA A 11 1.11 -5.72 -0.93
CA ALA A 11 1.43 -4.33 -1.26
C ALA A 11 1.71 -3.45 -0.03
N LEU A 12 1.17 -3.79 1.14
CA LEU A 12 1.37 -3.09 2.41
C LEU A 12 2.45 -3.72 3.30
N GLY A 13 3.08 -4.82 2.86
CA GLY A 13 4.11 -5.52 3.64
C GLY A 13 3.59 -6.33 4.84
N PHE A 14 2.29 -6.70 4.85
CA PHE A 14 1.70 -7.60 5.86
C PHE A 14 1.68 -9.08 5.42
N GLY A 15 2.42 -9.44 4.37
CA GLY A 15 2.58 -10.83 3.93
C GLY A 15 3.32 -11.71 4.97
N PRO A 16 3.12 -13.04 4.95
CA PRO A 16 3.63 -13.97 5.95
C PRO A 16 5.16 -14.06 6.04
N SER A 17 5.92 -13.44 5.12
CA SER A 17 7.38 -13.40 5.20
C SER A 17 7.92 -12.17 5.92
N GLY A 18 7.14 -11.09 6.10
CA GLY A 18 7.60 -9.91 6.85
C GLY A 18 9.01 -9.43 6.45
N ASP A 19 9.37 -9.57 5.17
CA ASP A 19 10.72 -9.27 4.73
C ASP A 19 10.89 -7.75 4.63
N ASP A 20 11.78 -7.25 5.49
CA ASP A 20 12.12 -5.85 5.69
C ASP A 20 12.64 -5.18 4.39
N HIS A 21 11.75 -4.68 3.53
CA HIS A 21 12.16 -3.86 2.37
C HIS A 21 12.77 -2.51 2.75
N ALA A 22 12.80 -2.16 4.03
CA ALA A 22 13.39 -0.92 4.56
C ALA A 22 14.92 -0.81 4.35
N SER A 23 15.59 -1.80 3.73
CA SER A 23 17.03 -1.77 3.50
C SER A 23 17.50 -2.15 2.09
N SER A 24 16.63 -2.16 1.08
CA SER A 24 17.09 -2.38 -0.31
C SER A 24 18.08 -1.28 -0.71
N ASN A 25 19.33 -1.66 -0.99
CA ASN A 25 20.35 -0.75 -1.50
C ASN A 25 20.05 -0.44 -2.98
N TRP A 26 19.12 0.48 -3.23
CA TRP A 26 18.68 0.89 -4.57
C TRP A 26 19.84 1.32 -5.48
N ALA A 27 20.93 1.84 -4.92
CA ALA A 27 22.12 2.23 -5.67
C ALA A 27 22.90 1.05 -6.28
N SER A 28 22.61 -0.18 -5.86
CA SER A 28 23.23 -1.40 -6.41
C SER A 28 22.52 -1.96 -7.64
N TRP A 29 21.32 -1.49 -7.95
CA TRP A 29 20.47 -2.03 -9.03
C TRP A 29 20.64 -1.21 -10.32
N GLY A 30 20.52 -1.88 -11.46
CA GLY A 30 20.60 -1.21 -12.75
C GLY A 30 19.38 -0.32 -13.00
N HIS A 31 19.55 0.78 -13.75
CA HIS A 31 18.43 1.68 -14.08
C HIS A 31 17.26 0.96 -14.77
N GLU A 32 17.57 0.02 -15.68
CA GLU A 32 16.57 -0.80 -16.37
C GLU A 32 15.82 -1.74 -15.42
N GLU A 33 16.51 -2.27 -14.41
CA GLU A 33 15.92 -3.12 -13.38
C GLU A 33 14.98 -2.32 -12.47
N ILE A 34 15.41 -1.13 -12.03
CA ILE A 34 14.58 -0.19 -11.24
C ILE A 34 13.36 0.26 -12.04
N TYR A 35 13.52 0.61 -13.32
CA TYR A 35 12.42 1.00 -14.20
C TYR A 35 11.41 -0.16 -14.36
N SER A 36 11.89 -1.38 -14.61
CA SER A 36 11.05 -2.57 -14.72
C SER A 36 10.25 -2.84 -13.44
N MET A 37 10.90 -2.73 -12.28
CA MET A 37 10.23 -2.93 -10.99
C MET A 37 9.17 -1.89 -10.71
N LEU A 38 9.39 -0.63 -11.10
CA LEU A 38 8.39 0.42 -11.01
C LEU A 38 7.22 0.19 -11.98
N GLU A 39 7.47 -0.32 -13.19
CA GLU A 39 6.39 -0.65 -14.13
C GLU A 39 5.50 -1.79 -13.61
N THR A 40 6.11 -2.80 -12.98
CA THR A 40 5.37 -3.95 -12.41
C THR A 40 4.80 -3.70 -11.02
N SER A 41 5.11 -2.56 -10.38
CA SER A 41 4.56 -2.22 -9.08
C SER A 41 3.07 -1.86 -9.20
N VAL A 42 2.35 -2.01 -8.09
CA VAL A 42 0.94 -1.62 -7.95
C VAL A 42 0.67 -0.20 -8.48
N ASP A 43 -0.50 -0.01 -9.09
CA ASP A 43 -0.96 1.30 -9.54
C ASP A 43 -1.34 2.16 -8.32
N PRO A 44 -0.87 3.42 -8.21
CA PRO A 44 -1.34 4.35 -7.18
C PRO A 44 -2.86 4.45 -7.05
N ALA A 45 -3.60 4.38 -8.16
CA ALA A 45 -5.06 4.42 -8.15
C ALA A 45 -5.68 3.21 -7.44
N ASP A 46 -5.10 2.02 -7.62
CA ASP A 46 -5.55 0.80 -6.94
C ASP A 46 -5.31 0.88 -5.43
N ILE A 47 -4.21 1.54 -5.01
CA ILE A 47 -3.93 1.80 -3.59
C ILE A 47 -4.98 2.75 -3.00
N ASP A 48 -5.33 3.84 -3.70
CA ASP A 48 -6.35 4.80 -3.24
C ASP A 48 -7.76 4.17 -3.15
N ASP A 49 -8.11 3.28 -4.08
CA ASP A 49 -9.37 2.52 -4.05
C ASP A 49 -9.41 1.56 -2.85
N ALA A 50 -8.29 0.88 -2.56
CA ALA A 50 -8.16 0.04 -1.37
C ALA A 50 -8.27 0.87 -0.08
N ALA A 51 -7.65 2.06 -0.05
CA ALA A 51 -7.74 3.02 1.05
C ALA A 51 -9.20 3.44 1.31
N THR A 52 -9.94 3.76 0.26
CA THR A 52 -11.37 4.09 0.34
C THR A 52 -12.20 2.94 0.91
N THR A 53 -11.90 1.71 0.49
CA THR A 53 -12.58 0.51 0.98
C THR A 53 -12.34 0.30 2.48
N TRP A 54 -11.11 0.46 2.97
CA TRP A 54 -10.78 0.36 4.39
C TRP A 54 -11.51 1.40 5.25
N ARG A 55 -11.52 2.65 4.79
CA ARG A 55 -12.25 3.73 5.44
C ARG A 55 -13.75 3.43 5.52
N GLN A 56 -14.33 2.90 4.45
CA GLN A 56 -15.74 2.52 4.44
C GLN A 56 -16.04 1.36 5.39
N GLN A 57 -15.15 0.37 5.47
CA GLN A 57 -15.28 -0.75 6.40
C GLN A 57 -15.30 -0.27 7.86
N GLY A 58 -14.38 0.61 8.24
CA GLY A 58 -14.33 1.20 9.59
C GLY A 58 -15.63 1.91 9.95
N ARG A 59 -16.13 2.77 9.05
CA ARG A 59 -17.40 3.49 9.24
C ARG A 59 -18.60 2.55 9.35
N SER A 60 -18.74 1.61 8.43
CA SER A 60 -19.86 0.66 8.44
C SER A 60 -19.92 -0.18 9.71
N THR A 61 -18.75 -0.54 10.26
CA THR A 61 -18.64 -1.28 11.52
C THR A 61 -19.12 -0.43 12.70
N THR A 62 -18.68 0.82 12.80
CA THR A 62 -19.13 1.76 13.84
C THR A 62 -20.64 2.03 13.75
N ASP A 63 -21.17 2.23 12.54
CA ASP A 63 -22.60 2.48 12.32
C ASP A 63 -23.46 1.29 12.75
N ALA A 64 -23.05 0.06 12.37
CA ALA A 64 -23.76 -1.15 12.75
C ALA A 64 -23.81 -1.34 14.28
N ILE A 65 -22.70 -1.08 14.95
CA ILE A 65 -22.57 -1.25 16.41
C ILE A 65 -23.32 -0.15 17.17
N THR A 66 -23.28 1.08 16.67
CA THR A 66 -24.07 2.18 17.22
C THR A 66 -25.57 1.91 17.08
N GLY A 67 -26.00 1.40 15.91
CA GLY A 67 -27.37 0.97 15.67
C GLY A 67 -27.80 -0.15 16.63
N CYS A 68 -26.98 -1.20 16.76
CA CYS A 68 -27.24 -2.29 17.69
C CYS A 68 -27.35 -1.81 19.15
N THR A 69 -26.45 -0.92 19.58
CA THR A 69 -26.46 -0.31 20.91
C THR A 69 -27.77 0.42 21.17
N ARG A 70 -28.18 1.28 20.23
CA ARG A 70 -29.43 2.04 20.33
C ARG A 70 -30.65 1.11 20.40
N ASP A 71 -30.71 0.13 19.52
CA ASP A 71 -31.85 -0.78 19.42
C ASP A 71 -31.97 -1.66 20.69
N LEU A 72 -30.84 -2.14 21.23
CA LEU A 72 -30.81 -2.91 22.47
C LEU A 72 -31.25 -2.07 23.67
N GLN A 73 -30.80 -0.82 23.77
CA GLN A 73 -31.26 0.11 24.81
C GLN A 73 -32.77 0.36 24.73
N GLY A 74 -33.32 0.48 23.51
CA GLY A 74 -34.76 0.59 23.28
C GLY A 74 -35.53 -0.62 23.82
N ILE A 75 -35.09 -1.83 23.50
CA ILE A 75 -35.73 -3.08 23.99
C ILE A 75 -35.74 -3.17 25.52
N VAL A 76 -34.65 -2.76 26.18
CA VAL A 76 -34.58 -2.72 27.65
C VAL A 76 -35.55 -1.69 28.22
N PHE A 77 -35.62 -0.50 27.60
CA PHE A 77 -36.55 0.55 28.01
C PHE A 77 -38.02 0.10 27.88
N ASP A 78 -38.34 -0.62 26.80
CA ASP A 78 -39.69 -1.12 26.49
C ASP A 78 -40.17 -2.27 27.40
N GLY A 79 -39.32 -2.72 28.33
CA GLY A 79 -39.74 -3.59 29.43
C GLY A 79 -38.98 -4.90 29.55
N TRP A 80 -37.97 -5.15 28.73
CA TRP A 80 -37.06 -6.27 28.98
C TRP A 80 -36.21 -5.98 30.22
N ARG A 81 -36.27 -6.88 31.22
CA ARG A 81 -35.66 -6.69 32.54
C ARG A 81 -35.05 -7.99 33.07
N GLY A 82 -34.23 -7.84 34.11
CA GLY A 82 -33.58 -8.93 34.83
C GLY A 82 -32.14 -9.13 34.40
N ALA A 83 -31.49 -10.15 34.97
CA ALA A 83 -30.04 -10.35 34.84
C ALA A 83 -29.55 -10.47 33.37
N SER A 84 -30.40 -10.97 32.45
CA SER A 84 -30.04 -11.05 31.04
C SER A 84 -30.01 -9.69 30.34
N ALA A 85 -30.92 -8.77 30.69
CA ALA A 85 -30.92 -7.40 30.19
C ALA A 85 -29.70 -6.63 30.69
N ASP A 86 -29.36 -6.78 31.98
CA ASP A 86 -28.20 -6.13 32.60
C ASP A 86 -26.88 -6.62 31.99
N ALA A 87 -26.77 -7.94 31.75
CA ALA A 87 -25.60 -8.53 31.09
C ALA A 87 -25.44 -8.01 29.65
N ALA A 88 -26.54 -7.89 28.90
CA ALA A 88 -26.51 -7.40 27.53
C ALA A 88 -26.08 -5.92 27.47
N LEU A 89 -26.60 -5.07 28.36
CA LEU A 89 -26.16 -3.67 28.47
C LEU A 89 -24.69 -3.55 28.87
N THR A 90 -24.23 -4.41 29.79
CA THR A 90 -22.82 -4.43 30.21
C THR A 90 -21.88 -4.77 29.06
N ALA A 91 -22.28 -5.69 28.18
CA ALA A 91 -21.49 -6.08 27.01
C ALA A 91 -21.35 -4.97 25.96
N LEU A 92 -22.27 -3.99 25.92
CA LEU A 92 -22.22 -2.88 24.96
C LEU A 92 -20.98 -2.00 25.15
N GLY A 93 -20.50 -1.80 26.38
CA GLY A 93 -19.34 -0.95 26.65
C GLY A 93 -18.08 -1.40 25.90
N PRO A 94 -17.60 -2.63 26.14
CA PRO A 94 -16.46 -3.19 25.42
C PRO A 94 -16.65 -3.26 23.90
N ILE A 95 -17.86 -3.57 23.41
CA ILE A 95 -18.14 -3.65 21.96
C ILE A 95 -18.05 -2.27 21.30
N ASN A 96 -18.60 -1.22 21.95
CA ASN A 96 -18.49 0.15 21.46
C ASN A 96 -17.04 0.67 21.50
N GLN A 97 -16.27 0.30 22.52
CA GLN A 97 -14.86 0.64 22.57
C GLN A 97 -14.08 0.00 21.41
N TRP A 98 -14.29 -1.31 21.21
CA TRP A 98 -13.66 -2.03 20.10
C TRP A 98 -14.01 -1.43 18.73
N SER A 99 -15.27 -1.01 18.53
CA SER A 99 -15.68 -0.40 17.26
C SER A 99 -14.99 0.94 17.00
N ALA A 100 -14.77 1.75 18.04
CA ALA A 100 -14.04 3.00 17.96
C ALA A 100 -12.55 2.75 17.64
N ASP A 101 -11.92 1.79 18.32
CA ASP A 101 -10.53 1.42 18.10
C ASP A 101 -10.31 0.85 16.69
N HIS A 102 -11.27 0.07 16.18
CA HIS A 102 -11.27 -0.45 14.82
C HIS A 102 -11.35 0.68 13.78
N ALA A 103 -12.24 1.66 13.98
CA ALA A 103 -12.37 2.80 13.06
C ALA A 103 -11.11 3.69 13.05
N ASP A 104 -10.50 3.95 14.20
CA ASP A 104 -9.23 4.68 14.28
C ASP A 104 -8.10 3.92 13.57
N THR A 105 -8.03 2.59 13.76
CA THR A 105 -7.06 1.75 13.05
C THR A 105 -7.27 1.79 11.54
N ALA A 106 -8.52 1.63 11.07
CA ALA A 106 -8.85 1.68 9.65
C ALA A 106 -8.46 3.03 9.03
N GLU A 107 -8.71 4.14 9.73
CA GLU A 107 -8.34 5.48 9.29
C GLU A 107 -6.82 5.67 9.24
N ARG A 108 -6.06 5.15 10.22
CA ARG A 108 -4.59 5.18 10.18
C ARG A 108 -4.02 4.38 9.00
N THR A 109 -4.53 3.17 8.79
CA THR A 109 -4.15 2.33 7.65
C THR A 109 -4.43 3.04 6.33
N THR A 110 -5.57 3.73 6.24
CA THR A 110 -5.95 4.49 5.05
C THR A 110 -4.96 5.61 4.74
N ARG A 111 -4.50 6.35 5.76
CA ARG A 111 -3.49 7.42 5.57
C ARG A 111 -2.16 6.86 5.09
N LEU A 112 -1.73 5.70 5.62
CA LEU A 112 -0.51 5.04 5.18
C LEU A 112 -0.61 4.59 3.70
N MET A 113 -1.79 4.14 3.27
CA MET A 113 -2.05 3.83 1.86
C MET A 113 -1.98 5.07 0.97
N GLU A 114 -2.61 6.17 1.38
CA GLU A 114 -2.57 7.44 0.64
C GLU A 114 -1.12 7.97 0.49
N ASP A 115 -0.31 7.87 1.56
CA ASP A 115 1.12 8.21 1.53
C ASP A 115 1.92 7.30 0.57
N LEU A 116 1.60 5.99 0.56
CA LEU A 116 2.21 5.02 -0.33
C LEU A 116 1.83 5.27 -1.79
N ALA A 117 0.56 5.59 -2.08
CA ALA A 117 0.08 5.93 -3.42
C ALA A 117 0.83 7.16 -3.96
N SER A 118 0.91 8.23 -3.17
CA SER A 118 1.67 9.43 -3.50
C SER A 118 3.15 9.13 -3.77
N SER A 119 3.77 8.33 -2.91
CA SER A 119 5.20 7.97 -3.05
C SER A 119 5.45 7.13 -4.31
N THR A 120 4.54 6.21 -4.62
CA THR A 120 4.61 5.36 -5.82
C THR A 120 4.42 6.19 -7.09
N ALA A 121 3.44 7.11 -7.11
CA ALA A 121 3.22 8.02 -8.22
C ALA A 121 4.45 8.92 -8.47
N GLN A 122 5.03 9.46 -7.40
CA GLN A 122 6.26 10.25 -7.49
C GLN A 122 7.42 9.42 -8.07
N ALA A 123 7.64 8.21 -7.57
CA ALA A 123 8.69 7.32 -8.06
C ALA A 123 8.53 7.01 -9.55
N LYS A 124 7.33 6.61 -9.98
CA LYS A 124 7.02 6.35 -11.40
C LYS A 124 7.23 7.60 -12.28
N SER A 125 6.93 8.80 -11.77
CA SER A 125 7.14 10.06 -12.51
C SER A 125 8.61 10.49 -12.60
N ALA A 126 9.42 10.13 -11.61
CA ALA A 126 10.79 10.61 -11.47
C ALA A 126 11.82 9.73 -12.20
N VAL A 127 11.47 8.46 -12.49
CA VAL A 127 12.37 7.52 -13.18
C VAL A 127 12.10 7.54 -14.69
N PRO A 128 12.98 8.15 -15.51
CA PRO A 128 12.79 8.21 -16.96
C PRO A 128 12.96 6.83 -17.62
N PRO A 129 12.38 6.63 -18.82
CA PRO A 129 12.61 5.41 -19.61
C PRO A 129 14.10 5.16 -19.85
N PRO A 130 14.56 3.91 -19.84
CA PRO A 130 15.96 3.59 -20.14
C PRO A 130 16.31 4.05 -21.56
N VAL A 131 17.40 4.80 -21.69
CA VAL A 131 17.97 5.12 -23.00
C VAL A 131 18.76 3.91 -23.49
N SER A 132 18.42 3.36 -24.65
CA SER A 132 19.23 2.32 -25.28
C SER A 132 20.53 2.97 -25.78
N HIS A 133 21.62 2.81 -25.03
CA HIS A 133 22.93 3.10 -25.58
C HIS A 133 23.32 1.98 -26.53
N ASP A 134 23.23 2.27 -27.83
CA ASP A 134 23.77 1.39 -28.86
C ASP A 134 25.31 1.44 -28.79
N TRP A 135 25.86 0.52 -28.01
CA TRP A 135 27.29 0.33 -27.85
C TRP A 135 27.97 0.04 -29.20
N SER A 136 27.25 -0.49 -30.19
CA SER A 136 27.81 -0.75 -31.51
C SER A 136 28.11 0.55 -32.27
N GLU A 137 27.28 1.60 -32.13
CA GLU A 137 27.57 2.93 -32.66
C GLU A 137 28.72 3.62 -31.91
N SER A 138 28.76 3.46 -30.59
CA SER A 138 29.83 4.02 -29.74
C SER A 138 31.19 3.37 -30.03
N LEU A 139 31.22 2.06 -30.28
CA LEU A 139 32.42 1.33 -30.68
C LEU A 139 32.83 1.64 -32.12
N ARG A 140 31.87 1.84 -33.03
CA ARG A 140 32.15 2.25 -34.41
C ARG A 140 32.71 3.67 -34.47
N SER A 141 32.20 4.61 -33.68
CA SER A 141 32.73 5.97 -33.62
C SER A 141 34.14 6.00 -33.02
N PHE A 142 34.43 5.16 -32.02
CA PHE A 142 35.77 4.97 -31.48
C PHE A 142 36.72 4.33 -32.50
N ALA A 143 36.28 3.31 -33.24
CA ALA A 143 37.08 2.64 -34.27
C ALA A 143 37.34 3.53 -35.50
N VAL A 144 36.38 4.37 -35.90
CA VAL A 144 36.51 5.32 -37.01
C VAL A 144 37.31 6.56 -36.60
N GLY A 145 37.20 7.02 -35.34
CA GLY A 145 37.95 8.16 -34.80
C GLY A 145 39.37 7.84 -34.32
N GLY A 146 39.65 6.60 -33.91
CA GLY A 146 40.95 6.15 -33.39
C GLY A 146 41.93 5.65 -34.46
N GLY A 147 41.52 5.58 -35.73
CA GLY A 147 42.29 4.99 -36.83
C GLY A 147 43.28 5.92 -37.55
N ALA A 148 43.38 7.20 -37.18
CA ALA A 148 44.18 8.19 -37.91
C ALA A 148 45.17 8.93 -37.00
N GLY A 149 46.24 8.24 -36.59
CA GLY A 149 47.43 8.96 -36.11
C GLY A 149 48.35 8.16 -35.21
N PHE A 150 49.18 7.27 -35.77
CA PHE A 150 50.52 7.00 -35.26
C PHE A 150 51.38 6.38 -36.38
N SER A 151 51.97 7.21 -37.22
CA SER A 151 53.10 6.83 -38.07
C SER A 151 54.39 6.91 -37.23
N SER A 152 54.96 5.77 -36.84
CA SER A 152 56.27 5.73 -36.19
C SER A 152 57.37 5.88 -37.23
N THR A 153 58.17 6.94 -37.12
CA THR A 153 59.46 7.09 -37.79
C THR A 153 60.54 6.61 -36.83
N ARG A 154 61.24 5.52 -37.18
CA ARG A 154 62.70 5.36 -37.04
C ARG A 154 63.17 4.03 -37.60
#